data_AF-A0A382DJ36-F1
#
_entry.id   AF-A0A382DJ36-F1
#
_cell.length_a   1.000
_cell.length_b   1.000
_cell.length_c   1.000
_cell.angle_alpha   90.00
_cell.angle_beta   90.00
_cell.angle_gamma   90.00
#
_symmetry.space_group_name_H-M   'P 1'
#
loop_
_entity.id
_entity.type
_entity.pdbx_description
1 polymer ?
#
loop_
_entity_poly.entity_id
_entity_poly.type
_entity_poly.pdbx_seq_one_letter_code
_entity_poly.pdbx_strand_id
1 'polypeptide(L)'
;ALETTLSEETESKIEAESAATLANKRADQEAAAKRSAQQQAAEHEEIAQEEAAAKRSAQQQAAEQEEIAQEEAAAKRLAQQQAAAQAALAEQREKDRILVLANTHPMIQAVVSGELKFYFEPLPWYAATGVSTGVEEIAQSLSEWDPHNATMRRVYSASDADLVVAWVKDYGTHVLGESIYKSHIKVGLGTENCQSDWMAFDPDTVKKVLWHEIGHSMGYSHSPDPTNVMYYITSTHFYVEQDISESIASGWYMTFPLCELGEYWYSFESDNTYERFEIYVLPPGVDAAAVYSGDGLVYADCGAAGIANYRNSCNVGYGASIYISPTHYYNGVTVTGEVISLDEPVWPVMTWDESVFEYEDSDLLYYYDLFR
;
A
#
# COMPACT_ATOMS: atom_id res chain seq x y z
N ALA A 1 -54.74 67.83 -129.43
CA ALA A 1 -54.94 67.64 -127.97
C ALA A 1 -55.64 66.32 -127.76
N LEU A 2 -54.90 65.20 -127.71
CA LEU A 2 -55.41 63.89 -127.24
C LEU A 2 -54.33 62.77 -127.15
N GLU A 3 -53.02 63.06 -127.29
CA GLU A 3 -51.97 62.01 -127.34
C GLU A 3 -50.93 62.08 -126.20
N THR A 4 -50.98 63.10 -125.33
CA THR A 4 -50.01 63.25 -124.23
C THR A 4 -50.49 62.75 -122.87
N THR A 5 -51.78 62.41 -122.72
CA THR A 5 -52.37 62.01 -121.43
C THR A 5 -52.40 60.49 -121.19
N LEU A 6 -52.04 59.67 -122.18
CA LEU A 6 -52.09 58.19 -122.06
C LEU A 6 -50.75 57.56 -121.64
N SER A 7 -49.64 58.29 -121.75
CA SER A 7 -48.28 57.80 -121.39
C SER A 7 -48.01 57.94 -119.89
N GLU A 8 -48.42 59.07 -119.29
CA GLU A 8 -48.20 59.36 -117.86
C GLU A 8 -49.04 58.45 -116.94
N GLU A 9 -50.20 57.97 -117.41
CA GLU A 9 -51.10 57.11 -116.62
C GLU A 9 -50.59 55.66 -116.55
N THR A 10 -49.91 55.16 -117.59
CA THR A 10 -49.26 53.85 -117.59
C THR A 10 -47.97 53.80 -116.79
N GLU A 11 -47.15 54.86 -116.83
CA GLU A 11 -45.93 54.95 -116.01
C GLU A 11 -46.25 55.09 -114.52
N SER A 12 -47.26 55.92 -114.18
CA SER A 12 -47.83 56.05 -112.83
C SER A 12 -48.31 54.70 -112.26
N LYS A 13 -48.94 53.86 -113.08
CA LYS A 13 -49.48 52.57 -112.65
C LYS A 13 -48.39 51.52 -112.42
N ILE A 14 -47.33 51.52 -113.24
CA ILE A 14 -46.18 50.63 -113.08
C ILE A 14 -45.33 51.06 -111.87
N GLU A 15 -45.18 52.36 -111.62
CA GLU A 15 -44.54 52.87 -110.39
C GLU A 15 -45.37 52.53 -109.15
N ALA A 16 -46.70 52.64 -109.21
CA ALA A 16 -47.58 52.26 -108.11
C ALA A 16 -47.56 50.75 -107.82
N GLU A 17 -47.54 49.89 -108.84
CA GLU A 17 -47.39 48.43 -108.68
C GLU A 17 -45.98 48.05 -108.17
N SER A 18 -44.93 48.71 -108.67
CA SER A 18 -43.56 48.53 -108.18
C SER A 18 -43.43 48.96 -106.71
N ALA A 19 -44.02 50.10 -106.34
CA ALA A 19 -44.07 50.59 -104.96
C ALA A 19 -44.89 49.68 -104.05
N ALA A 20 -46.03 49.15 -104.52
CA ALA A 20 -46.83 48.18 -103.78
C ALA A 20 -46.11 46.84 -103.59
N THR A 21 -45.35 46.39 -104.60
CA THR A 21 -44.53 45.17 -104.52
C THR A 21 -43.36 45.36 -103.56
N LEU A 22 -42.71 46.53 -103.57
CA LEU A 22 -41.67 46.90 -102.61
C LEU A 22 -42.20 47.03 -101.18
N ALA A 23 -43.42 47.57 -101.03
CA ALA A 23 -44.10 47.67 -99.75
C ALA A 23 -44.46 46.30 -99.18
N ASN A 24 -45.00 45.38 -100.00
CA ASN A 24 -45.25 43.99 -99.60
C ASN A 24 -43.95 43.27 -99.25
N LYS A 25 -42.88 43.45 -100.03
CA LYS A 25 -41.57 42.86 -99.73
C LYS A 25 -40.96 43.38 -98.43
N ARG A 26 -41.16 44.67 -98.11
CA ARG A 26 -40.79 45.26 -96.80
C ARG A 26 -41.66 44.70 -95.67
N ALA A 27 -42.96 44.57 -95.88
CA ALA A 27 -43.87 44.00 -94.88
C ALA A 27 -43.56 42.52 -94.59
N ASP A 28 -43.22 41.74 -95.62
CA ASP A 28 -42.77 40.35 -95.48
C ASP A 28 -41.42 40.26 -94.76
N GLN A 29 -40.49 41.18 -95.05
CA GLN A 29 -39.21 41.28 -94.35
C GLN A 29 -39.38 41.69 -92.88
N GLU A 30 -40.27 42.64 -92.57
CA GLU A 30 -40.61 43.01 -91.20
C GLU A 30 -41.31 41.87 -90.45
N ALA A 31 -42.23 41.15 -91.10
CA ALA A 31 -42.89 39.99 -90.53
C ALA A 31 -41.90 38.84 -90.27
N ALA A 32 -40.96 38.60 -91.18
CA ALA A 32 -39.89 37.62 -91.01
C ALA A 32 -38.92 38.03 -89.89
N ALA A 33 -38.53 39.31 -89.83
CA ALA A 33 -37.70 39.84 -88.76
C ALA A 33 -38.39 39.75 -87.39
N LYS A 34 -39.70 40.00 -87.33
CA LYS A 34 -40.51 39.88 -86.10
C LYS A 34 -40.65 38.44 -85.63
N ARG A 35 -40.83 37.49 -86.55
CA ARG A 35 -40.83 36.04 -86.24
C ARG A 35 -39.45 35.56 -85.77
N SER A 36 -38.39 36.01 -86.42
CA SER A 36 -37.01 35.72 -86.01
C SER A 36 -36.72 36.25 -84.60
N ALA A 37 -37.12 37.50 -84.31
CA ALA A 37 -36.99 38.09 -82.99
C ALA A 37 -37.83 37.35 -81.92
N GLN A 38 -39.03 36.87 -82.28
CA GLN A 38 -39.85 36.05 -81.38
C GLN A 38 -39.23 34.66 -81.12
N GLN A 39 -38.65 34.02 -82.14
CA GLN A 39 -37.92 32.76 -81.95
C GLN A 39 -36.69 32.95 -81.08
N GLN A 40 -35.90 34.00 -81.31
CA GLN A 40 -34.75 34.32 -80.45
C GLN A 40 -35.16 34.63 -79.01
N ALA A 41 -36.29 35.32 -78.80
CA ALA A 41 -36.82 35.57 -77.47
C ALA A 41 -37.27 34.27 -76.77
N ALA A 42 -37.93 33.36 -77.51
CA ALA A 42 -38.34 32.05 -77.00
C ALA A 42 -37.14 31.14 -76.67
N GLU A 43 -36.12 31.10 -77.54
CA GLU A 43 -34.85 30.39 -77.26
C GLU A 43 -34.14 30.96 -76.03
N HIS A 44 -34.08 32.29 -75.89
CA HIS A 44 -33.51 32.92 -74.70
C HIS A 44 -34.30 32.58 -73.42
N GLU A 45 -35.62 32.47 -73.50
CA GLU A 45 -36.48 32.10 -72.38
C GLU A 45 -36.32 30.62 -72.00
N GLU A 46 -36.19 29.73 -72.99
CA GLU A 46 -35.89 28.31 -72.78
C GLU A 46 -34.51 28.10 -72.13
N ILE A 47 -33.47 28.79 -72.62
CA ILE A 47 -32.13 28.78 -72.02
C ILE A 47 -32.18 29.30 -70.58
N ALA A 48 -32.93 30.38 -70.32
CA ALA A 48 -33.09 30.92 -68.96
C ALA A 48 -33.81 29.94 -68.02
N GLN A 49 -34.78 29.17 -68.53
CA GLN A 49 -35.46 28.12 -67.76
C GLN A 49 -34.54 26.92 -67.47
N GLU A 50 -33.73 26.48 -68.44
CA GLU A 50 -32.73 25.44 -68.24
C GLU A 50 -31.65 25.85 -67.24
N GLU A 51 -31.12 27.07 -67.32
CA GLU A 51 -30.17 27.60 -66.34
C GLU A 51 -30.79 27.69 -64.93
N ALA A 52 -32.06 28.08 -64.83
CA ALA A 52 -32.77 28.12 -63.56
C ALA A 52 -33.00 26.70 -63.00
N ALA A 53 -33.32 25.73 -63.84
CA ALA A 53 -33.46 24.33 -63.45
C ALA A 53 -32.12 23.72 -63.00
N ALA A 54 -31.03 23.99 -63.74
CA ALA A 54 -29.68 23.57 -63.39
C ALA A 54 -29.24 24.18 -62.05
N LYS A 55 -29.51 25.46 -61.80
CA LYS A 55 -29.25 26.10 -60.51
C LYS A 55 -30.01 25.46 -59.36
N ARG A 56 -31.30 25.12 -59.56
CA ARG A 56 -32.10 24.42 -58.53
C ARG A 56 -31.55 23.01 -58.25
N SER A 57 -31.19 22.27 -59.30
CA SER A 57 -30.57 20.95 -59.16
C SER A 57 -29.24 21.02 -58.39
N ALA A 58 -28.39 22.00 -58.71
CA ALA A 58 -27.13 22.21 -58.01
C ALA A 58 -27.35 22.59 -56.53
N GLN A 59 -28.35 23.41 -56.22
CA GLN A 59 -28.73 23.75 -54.84
C GLN A 59 -29.24 22.53 -54.07
N GLN A 60 -30.05 21.67 -54.68
CA GLN A 60 -30.51 20.43 -54.06
C GLN A 60 -29.36 19.47 -53.77
N GLN A 61 -28.45 19.28 -54.73
CA GLN A 61 -27.25 18.46 -54.53
C GLN A 61 -26.34 19.01 -53.43
N ALA A 62 -26.18 20.34 -53.37
CA ALA A 62 -25.41 20.97 -52.30
C ALA A 62 -26.07 20.76 -50.92
N ALA A 63 -27.39 20.87 -50.83
CA ALA A 63 -28.13 20.62 -49.58
C ALA A 63 -28.04 19.16 -49.14
N GLU A 64 -28.15 18.21 -50.07
CA GLU A 64 -28.02 16.77 -49.79
C GLU A 64 -26.59 16.41 -49.34
N GLN A 65 -25.57 16.99 -49.97
CA GLN A 65 -24.16 16.86 -49.53
C GLN A 65 -23.96 17.46 -48.13
N GLU A 66 -24.59 18.58 -47.82
CA GLU A 66 -24.53 19.20 -46.50
C GLU A 66 -25.22 18.32 -45.44
N GLU A 67 -26.36 17.71 -45.76
CA GLU A 67 -27.06 16.76 -44.87
C GLU A 67 -26.22 15.50 -44.60
N ILE A 68 -25.63 14.90 -45.64
CA ILE A 68 -24.71 13.75 -45.50
C ILE A 68 -23.51 14.13 -44.63
N ALA A 69 -22.90 15.29 -44.87
CA ALA A 69 -21.76 15.77 -44.07
C ALA A 69 -22.16 15.99 -42.60
N GLN A 70 -23.38 16.47 -42.33
CA GLN A 70 -23.91 16.63 -40.98
C GLN A 70 -24.15 15.26 -40.30
N GLU A 71 -24.69 14.28 -41.02
CA GLU A 71 -24.92 12.92 -40.51
C GLU A 71 -23.60 12.21 -40.21
N GLU A 72 -22.61 12.27 -41.10
CA GLU A 72 -21.26 11.73 -40.87
C GLU A 72 -20.58 12.40 -39.67
N ALA A 73 -20.71 13.72 -39.54
CA ALA A 73 -20.19 14.44 -38.38
C ALA A 73 -20.88 14.03 -37.08
N ALA A 74 -22.19 13.79 -37.10
CA ALA A 74 -22.95 13.29 -35.96
C ALA A 74 -22.54 11.86 -35.59
N ALA A 75 -22.40 10.97 -36.57
CA ALA A 75 -21.92 9.60 -36.37
C ALA A 75 -20.51 9.56 -35.77
N LYS A 76 -19.60 10.42 -36.27
CA LYS A 76 -18.24 10.54 -35.72
C LYS A 76 -18.25 11.04 -34.27
N ARG A 77 -19.11 12.02 -33.94
CA ARG A 77 -19.28 12.48 -32.55
C ARG A 77 -19.83 11.38 -31.65
N LEU A 78 -20.82 10.61 -32.12
CA LEU A 78 -21.37 9.49 -31.38
C LEU A 78 -20.32 8.40 -31.12
N ALA A 79 -19.53 8.05 -32.13
CA ALA A 79 -18.44 7.08 -31.99
C ALA A 79 -17.37 7.56 -30.98
N GLN A 80 -17.02 8.85 -31.01
CA GLN A 80 -16.11 9.45 -30.03
C GLN A 80 -16.69 9.41 -28.60
N GLN A 81 -17.98 9.71 -28.44
CA GLN A 81 -18.66 9.62 -27.14
C GLN A 81 -18.71 8.18 -26.61
N GLN A 82 -19.00 7.21 -27.47
CA GLN A 82 -19.00 5.80 -27.11
C GLN A 82 -17.59 5.31 -26.73
N ALA A 83 -16.56 5.70 -27.48
CA ALA A 83 -15.18 5.37 -27.16
C ALA A 83 -14.75 5.98 -25.81
N ALA A 84 -15.09 7.25 -25.55
CA ALA A 84 -14.83 7.90 -24.28
C ALA A 84 -15.58 7.22 -23.11
N ALA A 85 -16.84 6.84 -23.31
CA ALA A 85 -17.62 6.12 -22.31
C ALA A 85 -17.05 4.72 -22.01
N GLN A 86 -16.58 4.00 -23.03
CA GLN A 86 -15.91 2.72 -22.85
C GLN A 86 -14.57 2.86 -22.13
N ALA A 87 -13.78 3.88 -22.46
CA ALA A 87 -12.53 4.19 -21.77
C ALA A 87 -12.76 4.51 -20.29
N ALA A 88 -13.75 5.36 -19.97
CA ALA A 88 -14.11 5.68 -18.60
C ALA A 88 -14.59 4.46 -17.80
N LEU A 89 -15.36 3.57 -18.44
CA LEU A 89 -15.79 2.32 -17.80
C LEU A 89 -14.62 1.36 -17.55
N ALA A 90 -13.65 1.30 -18.46
CA ALA A 90 -12.44 0.49 -18.28
C ALA A 90 -11.58 1.05 -17.13
N GLU A 91 -11.40 2.36 -17.07
CA GLU A 91 -10.70 3.04 -15.99
C GLU A 91 -11.37 2.77 -14.64
N GLN A 92 -12.70 2.91 -14.55
CA GLN A 92 -13.43 2.65 -13.30
C GLN A 92 -13.27 1.20 -12.83
N ARG A 93 -13.33 0.22 -13.75
CA ARG A 93 -13.11 -1.19 -13.40
C ARG A 93 -11.73 -1.45 -12.84
N GLU A 94 -10.72 -0.76 -13.37
CA GLU A 94 -9.35 -0.88 -12.87
C GLU A 94 -9.19 -0.23 -11.51
N LYS A 95 -9.79 0.94 -11.28
CA LYS A 95 -9.89 1.55 -9.94
C LYS A 95 -10.53 0.60 -8.94
N ASP A 96 -11.67 0.01 -9.29
CA ASP A 96 -12.36 -0.94 -8.43
C ASP A 96 -11.49 -2.18 -8.12
N ARG A 97 -10.74 -2.69 -9.12
CA ARG A 97 -9.78 -3.80 -8.92
C ARG A 97 -8.68 -3.45 -7.93
N ILE A 98 -8.08 -2.27 -8.06
CA ILE A 98 -6.99 -1.83 -7.20
C ILE A 98 -7.50 -1.54 -5.78
N LEU A 99 -8.69 -0.96 -5.61
CA LEU A 99 -9.31 -0.78 -4.30
C LEU A 99 -9.55 -2.11 -3.58
N VAL A 100 -9.94 -3.16 -4.31
CA VAL A 100 -10.06 -4.50 -3.71
C VAL A 100 -8.70 -5.02 -3.23
N LEU A 101 -7.64 -4.79 -4.00
CA LEU A 101 -6.28 -5.18 -3.64
C LEU A 101 -5.77 -4.40 -2.41
N ALA A 102 -6.05 -3.10 -2.34
CA ALA A 102 -5.66 -2.21 -1.26
C ALA A 102 -6.17 -2.67 0.12
N ASN A 103 -7.36 -3.28 0.18
CA ASN A 103 -7.93 -3.79 1.45
C ASN A 103 -7.03 -4.82 2.18
N THR A 104 -6.13 -5.48 1.47
CA THR A 104 -5.21 -6.48 2.05
C THR A 104 -3.74 -6.16 1.75
N HIS A 105 -3.43 -4.96 1.26
CA HIS A 105 -2.07 -4.56 0.91
C HIS A 105 -1.85 -3.11 1.36
N PRO A 106 -1.39 -2.90 2.61
CA PRO A 106 -1.23 -1.56 3.17
C PRO A 106 -0.41 -0.60 2.32
N MET A 107 0.66 -1.04 1.63
CA MET A 107 1.36 -0.13 0.69
C MET A 107 0.47 0.39 -0.43
N ILE A 108 -0.32 -0.50 -1.02
CA ILE A 108 -1.21 -0.12 -2.11
C ILE A 108 -2.29 0.81 -1.56
N GLN A 109 -2.82 0.51 -0.37
CA GLN A 109 -3.75 1.40 0.34
C GLN A 109 -3.15 2.79 0.55
N ALA A 110 -1.92 2.89 1.08
CA ALA A 110 -1.22 4.16 1.29
C ALA A 110 -1.12 4.97 -0.02
N VAL A 111 -0.71 4.30 -1.09
CA VAL A 111 -0.53 4.93 -2.41
C VAL A 111 -1.83 5.45 -3.00
N VAL A 112 -2.92 4.66 -2.96
CA VAL A 112 -4.19 5.05 -3.61
C VAL A 112 -5.01 6.04 -2.80
N SER A 113 -4.92 6.00 -1.47
CA SER A 113 -5.64 6.94 -0.59
C SER A 113 -4.84 8.22 -0.32
N GLY A 114 -3.51 8.17 -0.45
CA GLY A 114 -2.58 9.19 0.03
C GLY A 114 -2.40 9.20 1.56
N GLU A 115 -2.99 8.25 2.28
CA GLU A 115 -2.90 8.11 3.73
C GLU A 115 -3.03 6.64 4.16
N LEU A 116 -2.10 6.12 4.95
CA LEU A 116 -2.28 4.87 5.68
C LEU A 116 -2.57 5.14 7.16
N LYS A 117 -3.71 4.67 7.64
CA LYS A 117 -4.06 4.73 9.06
C LYS A 117 -3.61 3.45 9.76
N PHE A 118 -2.83 3.58 10.82
CA PHE A 118 -2.40 2.43 11.62
C PHE A 118 -2.87 2.54 13.07
N TYR A 119 -3.15 1.39 13.67
CA TYR A 119 -3.58 1.27 15.05
C TYR A 119 -2.77 0.20 15.78
N PHE A 120 -2.24 0.56 16.95
CA PHE A 120 -1.63 -0.38 17.87
C PHE A 120 -2.59 -0.60 19.04
N GLU A 121 -2.98 -1.86 19.27
CA GLU A 121 -3.76 -2.22 20.44
C GLU A 121 -3.03 -1.81 21.74
N PRO A 122 -3.73 -1.48 22.83
CA PRO A 122 -3.10 -1.25 24.11
C PRO A 122 -2.30 -2.48 24.56
N LEU A 123 -1.07 -2.25 25.01
CA LEU A 123 -0.24 -3.34 25.54
C LEU A 123 -0.91 -3.96 26.77
N PRO A 124 -0.95 -5.30 26.87
CA PRO A 124 -1.47 -5.98 28.04
C PRO A 124 -0.54 -5.78 29.25
N TRP A 125 -1.08 -5.96 30.46
CA TRP A 125 -0.37 -5.73 31.72
C TRP A 125 0.85 -6.64 31.93
N TYR A 126 0.92 -7.78 31.23
CA TYR A 126 2.02 -8.74 31.32
C TYR A 126 3.15 -8.46 30.32
N ALA A 127 3.04 -7.41 29.48
CA ALA A 127 4.17 -6.98 28.66
C ALA A 127 5.31 -6.49 29.58
N ALA A 128 6.56 -6.77 29.21
CA ALA A 128 7.71 -6.33 29.97
C ALA A 128 7.79 -4.80 30.09
N THR A 129 8.41 -4.34 31.16
CA THR A 129 8.70 -2.91 31.36
C THR A 129 9.55 -2.39 30.20
N GLY A 130 9.18 -1.24 29.64
CA GLY A 130 9.90 -0.61 28.52
C GLY A 130 9.40 -1.00 27.13
N VAL A 131 8.61 -2.08 26.98
CA VAL A 131 8.02 -2.46 25.68
C VAL A 131 7.15 -1.32 25.12
N SER A 132 6.41 -0.61 25.97
CA SER A 132 5.63 0.57 25.56
C SER A 132 6.50 1.64 24.91
N THR A 133 7.72 1.87 25.41
CA THR A 133 8.64 2.85 24.83
C THR A 133 9.08 2.42 23.44
N GLY A 134 9.48 1.15 23.27
CA GLY A 134 9.87 0.61 21.96
C GLY A 134 8.72 0.66 20.94
N VAL A 135 7.49 0.39 21.36
CA VAL A 135 6.29 0.50 20.51
C VAL A 135 6.02 1.94 20.09
N GLU A 136 6.18 2.91 20.99
CA GLU A 136 6.02 4.34 20.68
C GLU A 136 7.12 4.85 19.74
N GLU A 137 8.36 4.35 19.87
CA GLU A 137 9.44 4.66 18.92
C GLU A 137 9.09 4.17 17.51
N ILE A 138 8.57 2.95 17.36
CA ILE A 138 8.10 2.43 16.06
C ILE A 138 6.93 3.24 15.52
N ALA A 139 5.97 3.62 16.37
CA ALA A 139 4.85 4.46 15.96
C ALA A 139 5.32 5.83 15.44
N GLN A 140 6.36 6.40 16.07
CA GLN A 140 6.97 7.64 15.63
C GLN A 140 7.70 7.46 14.29
N SER A 141 8.52 6.40 14.14
CA SER A 141 9.19 6.09 12.88
C SER A 141 8.22 5.89 11.72
N LEU A 142 7.09 5.21 11.96
CA LEU A 142 6.03 5.09 10.96
C LEU A 142 5.42 6.44 10.61
N SER A 143 5.12 7.29 11.60
CA SER A 143 4.50 8.60 11.37
C SER A 143 5.38 9.57 10.60
N GLU A 144 6.70 9.39 10.66
CA GLU A 144 7.70 10.18 9.92
C GLU A 144 7.97 9.62 8.51
N TRP A 145 7.54 8.39 8.24
CA TRP A 145 7.74 7.74 6.95
C TRP A 145 6.71 8.24 5.94
N ASP A 146 7.16 8.51 4.72
CA ASP A 146 6.35 9.09 3.64
C ASP A 146 6.55 8.30 2.32
N PRO A 147 6.04 7.06 2.24
CA PRO A 147 6.18 6.26 1.04
C PRO A 147 5.32 6.83 -0.10
N HIS A 148 5.93 7.16 -1.23
CA HIS A 148 5.23 7.66 -2.43
C HIS A 148 4.29 8.85 -2.17
N ASN A 149 4.71 9.81 -1.31
CA ASN A 149 3.91 10.96 -0.87
C ASN A 149 2.62 10.58 -0.12
N ALA A 150 2.57 9.39 0.49
CA ALA A 150 1.48 8.97 1.35
C ALA A 150 1.82 9.25 2.82
N THR A 151 0.85 9.85 3.52
CA THR A 151 1.00 10.14 4.94
C THR A 151 0.69 8.93 5.81
N MET A 152 1.46 8.72 6.86
CA MET A 152 1.22 7.65 7.83
C MET A 152 0.59 8.26 9.08
N ARG A 153 -0.62 7.81 9.45
CA ARG A 153 -1.37 8.40 10.57
C ARG A 153 -1.78 7.37 11.61
N ARG A 154 -1.38 7.59 12.85
CA ARG A 154 -1.90 6.81 13.97
C ARG A 154 -3.37 7.14 14.24
N VAL A 155 -4.19 6.11 14.34
CA VAL A 155 -5.56 6.16 14.86
C VAL A 155 -5.66 5.36 16.15
N TYR A 156 -6.79 5.45 16.85
CA TYR A 156 -6.97 4.87 18.20
C TYR A 156 -8.16 3.91 18.28
N SER A 157 -8.65 3.44 17.13
CA SER A 157 -9.67 2.40 17.01
C SER A 157 -9.31 1.49 15.83
N ALA A 158 -9.42 0.18 16.04
CA ALA A 158 -9.21 -0.80 14.97
C ALA A 158 -10.19 -0.60 13.79
N SER A 159 -11.40 -0.10 14.04
CA SER A 159 -12.40 0.17 12.99
C SER A 159 -11.98 1.25 12.00
N ASP A 160 -11.06 2.11 12.40
CA ASP A 160 -10.66 3.30 11.64
C ASP A 160 -9.30 3.11 10.97
N ALA A 161 -8.68 1.93 11.16
CA ALA A 161 -7.32 1.62 10.74
C ALA A 161 -7.31 0.76 9.47
N ASP A 162 -6.30 1.01 8.63
CA ASP A 162 -5.95 0.18 7.48
C ASP A 162 -4.92 -0.90 7.86
N LEU A 163 -4.11 -0.65 8.90
CA LEU A 163 -3.16 -1.57 9.49
C LEU A 163 -3.40 -1.70 11.00
N VAL A 164 -3.62 -2.91 11.50
CA VAL A 164 -3.83 -3.17 12.92
C VAL A 164 -2.70 -4.03 13.48
N VAL A 165 -2.12 -3.61 14.60
CA VAL A 165 -1.16 -4.40 15.38
C VAL A 165 -1.79 -4.83 16.69
N ALA A 166 -1.79 -6.13 16.92
CA ALA A 166 -2.29 -6.77 18.13
C ALA A 166 -1.19 -7.56 18.83
N TRP A 167 -1.41 -7.90 20.10
CA TRP A 167 -0.41 -8.57 20.94
C TRP A 167 -0.89 -9.95 21.36
N VAL A 168 0.02 -10.93 21.32
CA VAL A 168 -0.24 -12.29 21.76
C VAL A 168 0.70 -12.60 22.93
N LYS A 169 0.17 -13.24 23.98
CA LYS A 169 0.99 -13.60 25.15
C LYS A 169 2.14 -14.53 24.76
N ASP A 170 1.80 -15.60 24.07
CA ASP A 170 2.74 -16.59 23.57
C ASP A 170 2.16 -17.18 22.28
N TYR A 171 2.97 -17.24 21.24
CA TYR A 171 2.61 -17.87 19.98
C TYR A 171 2.78 -19.39 20.01
N GLY A 172 3.46 -19.90 21.04
CA GLY A 172 3.95 -21.26 21.11
C GLY A 172 5.27 -21.39 20.35
N THR A 173 5.42 -22.48 19.60
CA THR A 173 6.72 -22.81 18.98
C THR A 173 6.89 -22.18 17.60
N HIS A 174 8.08 -21.62 17.35
CA HIS A 174 8.63 -21.24 16.03
C HIS A 174 7.98 -20.06 15.30
N VAL A 175 7.09 -19.30 15.96
CA VAL A 175 6.52 -18.06 15.42
C VAL A 175 6.62 -16.97 16.50
N LEU A 176 7.16 -15.81 16.15
CA LEU A 176 7.27 -14.66 17.06
C LEU A 176 6.32 -13.53 16.67
N GLY A 177 5.93 -13.47 15.40
CA GLY A 177 4.98 -12.54 14.85
C GLY A 177 4.38 -13.10 13.57
N GLU A 178 3.26 -12.52 13.14
CA GLU A 178 2.65 -12.85 11.86
C GLU A 178 1.87 -11.65 11.32
N SER A 179 2.11 -11.30 10.06
CA SER A 179 1.25 -10.40 9.29
C SER A 179 0.17 -11.16 8.52
N ILE A 180 -1.05 -11.16 9.08
CA ILE A 180 -2.24 -11.81 8.54
C ILE A 180 -2.89 -10.91 7.49
N TYR A 181 -3.02 -11.42 6.25
CA TYR A 181 -3.50 -10.66 5.09
C TYR A 181 -2.76 -9.32 4.89
N LYS A 182 -1.49 -9.25 5.31
CA LYS A 182 -0.64 -8.05 5.31
C LYS A 182 -1.17 -6.84 6.12
N SER A 183 -2.42 -6.83 6.59
CA SER A 183 -3.05 -5.68 7.27
C SER A 183 -3.34 -5.91 8.75
N HIS A 184 -3.16 -7.12 9.24
CA HIS A 184 -3.37 -7.48 10.64
C HIS A 184 -2.13 -8.16 11.18
N ILE A 185 -1.30 -7.41 11.89
CA ILE A 185 -0.10 -7.90 12.54
C ILE A 185 -0.45 -8.40 13.94
N LYS A 186 0.13 -9.52 14.31
CA LYS A 186 0.18 -9.99 15.69
C LYS A 186 1.65 -10.19 16.09
N VAL A 187 2.00 -9.79 17.32
CA VAL A 187 3.36 -9.91 17.86
C VAL A 187 3.33 -10.61 19.22
N GLY A 188 4.21 -11.59 19.39
CA GLY A 188 4.40 -12.34 20.62
C GLY A 188 5.15 -11.50 21.66
N LEU A 189 4.68 -11.56 22.90
CA LEU A 189 5.25 -10.80 24.02
C LEU A 189 6.12 -11.64 24.95
N GLY A 190 6.24 -12.94 24.69
CA GLY A 190 7.02 -13.85 25.51
C GLY A 190 6.83 -15.29 25.07
N THR A 191 7.58 -16.18 25.71
CA THR A 191 7.46 -17.64 25.53
C THR A 191 7.97 -18.35 26.77
N GLU A 192 7.91 -19.68 26.78
CA GLU A 192 8.46 -20.50 27.86
C GLU A 192 9.99 -20.45 27.88
N ASN A 193 10.59 -20.26 29.06
CA ASN A 193 12.02 -20.41 29.28
C ASN A 193 12.42 -21.89 29.40
N CYS A 194 13.68 -22.18 29.72
CA CYS A 194 14.18 -23.55 29.86
C CYS A 194 13.52 -24.35 31.02
N GLN A 195 12.79 -23.68 31.91
CA GLN A 195 12.07 -24.26 33.04
C GLN A 195 10.59 -24.49 32.75
N SER A 196 10.15 -24.21 31.51
CA SER A 196 8.74 -24.24 31.09
C SER A 196 7.88 -23.16 31.77
N ASP A 197 8.50 -22.11 32.30
CA ASP A 197 7.80 -20.94 32.82
C ASP A 197 7.72 -19.86 31.74
N TRP A 198 6.54 -19.28 31.55
CA TRP A 198 6.38 -18.18 30.59
C TRP A 198 7.12 -16.93 31.08
N MET A 199 7.98 -16.38 30.23
CA MET A 199 8.74 -15.15 30.47
C MET A 199 8.47 -14.14 29.35
N ALA A 200 8.35 -12.88 29.74
CA ALA A 200 8.14 -11.78 28.80
C ALA A 200 9.44 -11.47 28.05
N PHE A 201 9.33 -11.22 26.75
CA PHE A 201 10.42 -10.69 25.96
C PHE A 201 10.77 -9.27 26.37
N ASP A 202 12.04 -8.91 26.21
CA ASP A 202 12.52 -7.56 26.43
C ASP A 202 12.02 -6.56 25.35
N PRO A 203 12.16 -5.24 25.58
CA PRO A 203 11.70 -4.24 24.63
C PRO A 203 12.30 -4.38 23.24
N ASP A 204 13.57 -4.78 23.17
CA ASP A 204 14.35 -4.88 21.93
C ASP A 204 13.89 -6.05 21.06
N THR A 205 13.60 -7.20 21.66
CA THR A 205 13.00 -8.35 20.98
C THR A 205 11.64 -7.98 20.39
N VAL A 206 10.74 -7.38 21.19
CA VAL A 206 9.40 -6.99 20.71
C VAL A 206 9.49 -5.95 19.59
N LYS A 207 10.36 -4.95 19.75
CA LYS A 207 10.57 -3.88 18.76
C LYS A 207 11.05 -4.43 17.41
N LYS A 208 12.02 -5.33 17.44
CA LYS A 208 12.57 -5.98 16.24
C LYS A 208 11.52 -6.82 15.52
N VAL A 209 10.78 -7.66 16.25
CA VAL A 209 9.72 -8.50 15.68
C VAL A 209 8.60 -7.63 15.09
N LEU A 210 8.15 -6.60 15.83
CA LEU A 210 7.14 -5.67 15.33
C LEU A 210 7.57 -5.01 14.01
N TRP A 211 8.81 -4.53 13.94
CA TRP A 211 9.30 -3.87 12.73
C TRP A 211 9.45 -4.83 11.54
N HIS A 212 9.79 -6.09 11.79
CA HIS A 212 9.80 -7.15 10.78
C HIS A 212 8.39 -7.37 10.19
N GLU A 213 7.38 -7.54 11.05
CA GLU A 213 6.00 -7.78 10.59
C GLU A 213 5.38 -6.56 9.88
N ILE A 214 5.76 -5.35 10.30
CA ILE A 214 5.42 -4.14 9.55
C ILE A 214 6.08 -4.19 8.17
N GLY A 215 7.33 -4.63 8.04
CA GLY A 215 8.00 -4.81 6.74
C GLY A 215 7.20 -5.69 5.79
N HIS A 216 6.70 -6.85 6.25
CA HIS A 216 5.80 -7.70 5.46
C HIS A 216 4.51 -6.99 5.03
N SER A 217 3.93 -6.23 5.94
CA SER A 217 2.74 -5.43 5.68
C SER A 217 3.01 -4.33 4.65
N MET A 218 4.24 -3.83 4.64
CA MET A 218 4.77 -2.86 3.69
C MET A 218 5.32 -3.52 2.41
N GLY A 219 5.13 -4.82 2.20
CA GLY A 219 5.51 -5.50 0.96
C GLY A 219 6.98 -5.90 0.86
N TYR A 220 7.68 -6.01 1.97
CA TYR A 220 9.01 -6.62 2.01
C TYR A 220 8.90 -8.12 2.28
N SER A 221 9.55 -8.91 1.45
CA SER A 221 9.77 -10.35 1.68
C SER A 221 10.93 -10.58 2.65
N HIS A 222 11.24 -11.85 2.95
CA HIS A 222 12.40 -12.16 3.78
C HIS A 222 13.72 -11.82 3.07
N SER A 223 14.60 -11.11 3.76
CA SER A 223 15.97 -10.88 3.31
C SER A 223 16.81 -12.16 3.46
N PRO A 224 17.76 -12.44 2.55
CA PRO A 224 18.75 -13.50 2.75
C PRO A 224 19.91 -13.09 3.68
N ASP A 225 20.03 -11.80 4.03
CA ASP A 225 21.08 -11.28 4.91
C ASP A 225 20.72 -11.53 6.38
N PRO A 226 21.48 -12.37 7.11
CA PRO A 226 21.19 -12.69 8.51
C PRO A 226 21.35 -11.51 9.48
N THR A 227 21.88 -10.38 9.02
CA THR A 227 22.04 -9.17 9.83
C THR A 227 20.90 -8.16 9.61
N ASN A 228 20.02 -8.37 8.64
CA ASN A 228 18.90 -7.48 8.34
C ASN A 228 17.67 -7.84 9.19
N VAL A 229 16.87 -6.83 9.55
CA VAL A 229 15.62 -7.04 10.30
C VAL A 229 14.62 -7.94 9.57
N MET A 230 14.62 -7.96 8.23
CA MET A 230 13.77 -8.83 7.42
C MET A 230 14.30 -10.28 7.30
N TYR A 231 15.37 -10.65 8.01
CA TYR A 231 15.79 -12.05 8.08
C TYR A 231 14.74 -12.88 8.84
N TYR A 232 14.39 -14.04 8.29
CA TYR A 232 13.30 -14.88 8.80
C TYR A 232 13.58 -15.55 10.16
N ILE A 233 14.81 -15.48 10.67
CA ILE A 233 15.19 -15.99 11.99
C ILE A 233 15.72 -14.83 12.82
N THR A 234 15.31 -14.76 14.07
CA THR A 234 15.91 -13.83 15.02
C THR A 234 16.09 -14.49 16.37
N SER A 235 17.16 -14.13 17.06
CA SER A 235 17.32 -14.42 18.49
C SER A 235 16.38 -13.56 19.32
N THR A 236 15.88 -14.14 20.40
CA THR A 236 15.03 -13.50 21.40
C THR A 236 15.79 -13.37 22.72
N HIS A 237 15.35 -12.44 23.55
CA HIS A 237 15.88 -12.26 24.90
C HIS A 237 14.73 -11.93 25.86
N PHE A 238 14.76 -12.51 27.05
CA PHE A 238 13.76 -12.26 28.07
C PHE A 238 14.12 -11.01 28.87
N TYR A 239 13.10 -10.27 29.33
CA TYR A 239 13.32 -9.15 30.24
C TYR A 239 13.86 -9.62 31.60
N VAL A 240 13.32 -10.75 32.07
CA VAL A 240 13.78 -11.52 33.23
C VAL A 240 13.74 -12.98 32.81
N GLU A 241 14.84 -13.71 33.04
CA GLU A 241 14.94 -15.13 32.70
C GLU A 241 14.13 -16.00 33.67
N GLN A 242 14.17 -15.66 34.96
CA GLN A 242 13.44 -16.38 36.00
C GLN A 242 13.01 -15.44 37.13
N ASP A 243 11.75 -15.52 37.52
CA ASP A 243 11.21 -14.98 38.78
C ASP A 243 11.04 -16.12 39.79
N ILE A 244 11.72 -16.04 40.93
CA ILE A 244 11.78 -17.09 41.93
C ILE A 244 11.12 -16.61 43.23
N SER A 245 10.20 -17.41 43.77
CA SER A 245 9.61 -17.19 45.09
C SER A 245 9.40 -18.55 45.77
N GLU A 246 10.34 -18.94 46.63
CA GLU A 246 10.40 -20.31 47.16
C GLU A 246 10.67 -20.36 48.66
N SER A 247 10.01 -21.29 49.34
CA SER A 247 10.25 -21.58 50.76
C SER A 247 11.10 -22.84 50.91
N ILE A 248 12.34 -22.67 51.34
CA ILE A 248 13.31 -23.74 51.52
C ILE A 248 13.30 -24.16 52.99
N ALA A 249 12.86 -25.39 53.25
CA ALA A 249 12.84 -25.95 54.59
C ALA A 249 14.26 -26.11 55.16
N SER A 250 14.37 -26.03 56.48
CA SER A 250 15.65 -26.27 57.14
C SER A 250 16.17 -27.68 56.86
N GLY A 251 17.47 -27.79 56.60
CA GLY A 251 18.11 -29.05 56.19
C GLY A 251 17.95 -29.40 54.70
N TRP A 252 17.33 -28.52 53.90
CA TRP A 252 17.16 -28.67 52.47
C TRP A 252 17.87 -27.56 51.68
N TYR A 253 17.99 -27.76 50.38
CA TYR A 253 18.49 -26.78 49.43
C TYR A 253 17.66 -26.85 48.15
N MET A 254 17.73 -25.79 47.34
CA MET A 254 17.14 -25.74 46.00
C MET A 254 18.18 -25.30 44.98
N THR A 255 18.00 -25.75 43.74
CA THR A 255 18.83 -25.36 42.61
C THR A 255 17.96 -24.82 41.49
N PHE A 256 18.37 -23.69 40.92
CA PHE A 256 17.73 -23.00 39.81
C PHE A 256 18.69 -23.04 38.61
N PRO A 257 18.44 -23.86 37.58
CA PRO A 257 19.31 -23.97 36.42
C PRO A 257 19.35 -22.66 35.63
N LEU A 258 20.51 -22.31 35.09
CA LEU A 258 20.67 -21.18 34.17
C LEU A 258 20.54 -21.71 32.74
N CYS A 259 19.68 -21.07 31.94
CA CYS A 259 19.19 -21.64 30.68
C CYS A 259 20.28 -21.76 29.60
N GLU A 260 21.19 -20.79 29.56
CA GLU A 260 22.28 -20.69 28.60
C GLU A 260 23.62 -20.42 29.28
N LEU A 261 24.71 -20.53 28.53
CA LEU A 261 26.01 -19.98 28.97
C LEU A 261 26.01 -18.45 28.84
N GLY A 262 26.85 -17.75 29.59
CA GLY A 262 26.97 -16.30 29.47
C GLY A 262 27.07 -15.59 30.81
N GLU A 263 26.97 -14.27 30.79
CA GLU A 263 26.90 -13.47 32.01
C GLU A 263 25.45 -13.33 32.50
N TYR A 264 25.21 -13.68 33.76
CA TYR A 264 23.92 -13.49 34.41
C TYR A 264 24.05 -12.53 35.57
N TRP A 265 23.08 -11.65 35.71
CA TRP A 265 22.84 -10.91 36.94
C TRP A 265 21.70 -11.56 37.72
N TYR A 266 21.82 -11.62 39.04
CA TYR A 266 20.77 -12.17 39.88
C TYR A 266 20.70 -11.44 41.22
N SER A 267 19.48 -11.31 41.74
CA SER A 267 19.19 -10.67 43.01
C SER A 267 18.24 -11.54 43.82
N PHE A 268 18.63 -11.91 45.03
CA PHE A 268 17.78 -12.67 45.95
C PHE A 268 17.70 -11.98 47.30
N GLU A 269 16.53 -12.03 47.93
CA GLU A 269 16.30 -11.56 49.27
C GLU A 269 15.45 -12.55 50.07
N SER A 270 15.70 -12.59 51.37
CA SER A 270 14.87 -13.30 52.33
C SER A 270 13.68 -12.43 52.73
N ASP A 271 12.52 -13.05 52.86
CA ASP A 271 11.32 -12.38 53.40
C ASP A 271 11.49 -11.94 54.87
N ASN A 272 12.49 -12.50 55.56
CA ASN A 272 12.84 -12.20 56.94
C ASN A 272 14.35 -12.02 57.09
N THR A 273 14.76 -10.79 57.42
CA THR A 273 16.19 -10.45 57.63
C THR A 273 16.94 -11.25 58.71
N TYR A 274 16.22 -11.95 59.59
CA TYR A 274 16.80 -12.88 60.57
C TYR A 274 17.03 -14.28 60.01
N GLU A 275 16.21 -14.69 59.03
CA GLU A 275 16.37 -15.96 58.31
C GLU A 275 17.34 -15.75 57.14
N ARG A 276 18.57 -16.19 57.36
CA ARG A 276 19.68 -16.04 56.42
C ARG A 276 19.80 -17.27 55.54
N PHE A 277 20.31 -17.07 54.34
CA PHE A 277 20.61 -18.12 53.39
C PHE A 277 22.05 -18.03 52.91
N GLU A 278 22.47 -19.10 52.26
CA GLU A 278 23.69 -19.18 51.48
C GLU A 278 23.30 -19.36 50.02
N ILE A 279 24.02 -18.70 49.13
CA ILE A 279 23.82 -18.72 47.68
C ILE A 279 25.14 -18.96 47.00
N TYR A 280 25.16 -19.85 46.01
CA TYR A 280 26.35 -20.15 45.20
C TYR A 280 25.94 -20.48 43.78
N VAL A 281 26.78 -20.16 42.80
CA VAL A 281 26.63 -20.73 41.45
C VAL A 281 27.44 -22.01 41.35
N LEU A 282 26.79 -23.07 40.91
CA LEU A 282 27.37 -24.40 40.71
C LEU A 282 27.84 -24.58 39.27
N PRO A 283 29.07 -25.05 39.04
CA PRO A 283 29.53 -25.48 37.72
C PRO A 283 28.68 -26.62 37.13
N PRO A 284 28.67 -26.78 35.79
CA PRO A 284 27.91 -27.84 35.14
C PRO A 284 28.24 -29.24 35.67
N GLY A 285 27.21 -30.01 36.01
CA GLY A 285 27.35 -31.39 36.49
C GLY A 285 27.78 -31.55 37.95
N VAL A 286 27.92 -30.46 38.71
CA VAL A 286 28.18 -30.53 40.15
C VAL A 286 26.92 -30.94 40.90
N ASP A 287 27.04 -31.94 41.77
CA ASP A 287 25.96 -32.37 42.67
C ASP A 287 25.81 -31.37 43.83
N ALA A 288 24.63 -30.77 43.94
CA ALA A 288 24.29 -29.86 45.02
C ALA A 288 24.39 -30.51 46.42
N ALA A 289 24.26 -31.83 46.54
CA ALA A 289 24.47 -32.53 47.81
C ALA A 289 25.93 -32.45 48.29
N ALA A 290 26.89 -32.42 47.36
CA ALA A 290 28.30 -32.24 47.68
C ALA A 290 28.56 -30.83 48.20
N VAL A 291 27.91 -29.82 47.62
CA VAL A 291 27.98 -28.42 48.07
C VAL A 291 27.36 -28.27 49.46
N TYR A 292 26.18 -28.86 49.68
CA TYR A 292 25.52 -28.91 50.99
C TYR A 292 26.40 -29.56 52.07
N SER A 293 27.22 -30.54 51.69
CA SER A 293 28.15 -31.22 52.61
C SER A 293 29.48 -30.48 52.81
N GLY A 294 29.74 -29.40 52.08
CA GLY A 294 30.95 -28.58 52.15
C GLY A 294 32.11 -29.02 51.24
N ASP A 295 31.92 -30.05 50.43
CA ASP A 295 32.96 -30.62 49.53
C ASP A 295 32.74 -30.27 48.04
N GLY A 296 31.64 -29.58 47.73
CA GLY A 296 31.25 -29.24 46.36
C GLY A 296 32.03 -28.08 45.76
N LEU A 297 32.19 -28.09 44.43
CA LEU A 297 32.79 -26.98 43.69
C LEU A 297 31.76 -25.90 43.43
N VAL A 298 32.16 -24.64 43.61
CA VAL A 298 31.36 -23.45 43.32
C VAL A 298 32.20 -22.44 42.53
N TYR A 299 31.55 -21.55 41.78
CA TYR A 299 32.24 -20.38 41.22
C TYR A 299 32.65 -19.45 42.36
N ALA A 300 33.96 -19.23 42.50
CA ALA A 300 34.59 -18.65 43.70
C ALA A 300 34.07 -17.25 44.09
N ASP A 301 33.54 -16.48 43.13
CA ASP A 301 33.05 -15.11 43.32
C ASP A 301 31.54 -14.96 43.04
N CYS A 302 30.84 -16.07 42.83
CA CYS A 302 29.41 -16.07 42.45
C CYS A 302 28.53 -16.62 43.59
N GLY A 303 28.82 -16.17 44.81
CA GLY A 303 28.07 -16.59 45.98
C GLY A 303 28.46 -15.89 47.27
N ALA A 304 27.67 -16.12 48.30
CA ALA A 304 27.91 -15.68 49.66
C ALA A 304 27.14 -16.56 50.65
N ALA A 305 27.62 -16.63 51.89
CA ALA A 305 26.98 -17.36 52.98
C ALA A 305 26.50 -16.44 54.10
N GLY A 306 25.43 -16.85 54.79
CA GLY A 306 24.95 -16.18 55.99
C GLY A 306 24.40 -14.78 55.72
N ILE A 307 23.73 -14.59 54.59
CA ILE A 307 23.22 -13.31 54.11
C ILE A 307 21.68 -13.30 54.09
N ALA A 308 21.09 -12.11 54.11
CA ALA A 308 19.64 -11.93 53.95
C ALA A 308 19.26 -11.30 52.60
N ASN A 309 20.24 -10.74 51.88
CA ASN A 309 20.10 -10.25 50.52
C ASN A 309 21.43 -10.45 49.78
N TYR A 310 21.34 -10.74 48.49
CA TYR A 310 22.48 -10.88 47.60
C TYR A 310 22.16 -10.30 46.23
N ARG A 311 23.14 -9.63 45.64
CA ARG A 311 23.09 -9.21 44.23
C ARG A 311 24.48 -9.36 43.65
N ASN A 312 24.58 -10.04 42.53
CA ASN A 312 25.86 -10.18 41.83
C ASN A 312 25.64 -10.54 40.36
N SER A 313 26.70 -10.42 39.56
CA SER A 313 26.77 -11.09 38.26
C SER A 313 27.76 -12.26 38.28
N CYS A 314 27.53 -13.24 37.41
CA CYS A 314 28.42 -14.37 37.24
C CYS A 314 28.46 -14.80 35.77
N ASN A 315 29.66 -14.99 35.23
CA ASN A 315 29.84 -15.61 33.92
C ASN A 315 29.93 -17.13 34.07
N VAL A 316 29.02 -17.85 33.43
CA VAL A 316 28.79 -19.28 33.67
C VAL A 316 28.86 -20.10 32.38
N GLY A 317 29.23 -21.38 32.55
CA GLY A 317 29.15 -22.36 31.46
C GLY A 317 27.75 -22.95 31.34
N TYR A 318 27.45 -23.50 30.16
CA TYR A 318 26.17 -24.16 29.87
C TYR A 318 25.89 -25.30 30.86
N GLY A 319 24.72 -25.28 31.50
CA GLY A 319 24.30 -26.24 32.52
C GLY A 319 24.70 -25.88 33.95
N ALA A 320 25.14 -24.65 34.20
CA ALA A 320 25.32 -24.11 35.55
C ALA A 320 23.97 -23.88 36.25
N SER A 321 23.98 -23.80 37.58
CA SER A 321 22.76 -23.54 38.37
C SER A 321 23.05 -22.70 39.61
N ILE A 322 22.11 -21.84 39.99
CA ILE A 322 22.12 -21.14 41.28
C ILE A 322 21.65 -22.12 42.36
N TYR A 323 22.44 -22.29 43.42
CA TYR A 323 22.13 -23.06 44.61
C TYR A 323 21.75 -22.10 45.74
N ILE A 324 20.69 -22.42 46.48
CA ILE A 324 20.29 -21.68 47.68
C ILE A 324 19.96 -22.67 48.81
N SER A 325 20.45 -22.39 50.02
CA SER A 325 20.08 -23.13 51.24
C SER A 325 19.96 -22.23 52.47
N PRO A 326 19.06 -22.54 53.44
CA PRO A 326 19.01 -21.84 54.71
C PRO A 326 20.31 -22.02 55.49
N THR A 327 20.79 -20.96 56.15
CA THR A 327 21.98 -21.04 57.01
C THR A 327 21.69 -21.73 58.36
N HIS A 328 20.43 -21.71 58.82
CA HIS A 328 20.04 -22.26 60.12
C HIS A 328 19.35 -23.63 60.02
N TYR A 329 19.66 -24.51 60.98
CA TYR A 329 19.16 -25.89 61.04
C TYR A 329 17.79 -26.05 61.72
N TYR A 330 17.19 -24.95 62.20
CA TYR A 330 15.90 -24.97 62.91
C TYR A 330 14.77 -24.26 62.16
N ASN A 331 15.12 -23.27 61.35
CA ASN A 331 14.19 -22.44 60.59
C ASN A 331 14.52 -22.55 59.11
N GLY A 332 13.48 -22.62 58.28
CA GLY A 332 13.61 -22.47 56.83
C GLY A 332 13.76 -21.00 56.46
N VAL A 333 13.89 -20.75 55.16
CA VAL A 333 13.95 -19.40 54.59
C VAL A 333 12.99 -19.33 53.40
N THR A 334 12.24 -18.24 53.28
CA THR A 334 11.55 -17.93 52.03
C THR A 334 12.38 -16.89 51.29
N VAL A 335 12.77 -17.21 50.07
CA VAL A 335 13.54 -16.32 49.21
C VAL A 335 12.69 -15.86 48.04
N THR A 336 12.84 -14.58 47.70
CA THR A 336 12.34 -14.00 46.45
C THR A 336 13.52 -13.47 45.66
N GLY A 337 13.53 -13.69 44.36
CA GLY A 337 14.60 -13.19 43.52
C GLY A 337 14.30 -13.25 42.04
N GLU A 338 15.17 -12.60 41.29
CA GLU A 338 15.11 -12.53 39.84
C GLU A 338 16.49 -12.90 39.26
N VAL A 339 16.47 -13.54 38.10
CA VAL A 339 17.65 -13.90 37.31
C VAL A 339 17.50 -13.27 35.93
N ILE A 340 18.53 -12.58 35.47
CA ILE A 340 18.54 -11.83 34.21
C ILE A 340 19.80 -12.24 33.44
N SER A 341 19.64 -12.65 32.18
CA SER A 341 20.77 -12.77 31.26
C SER A 341 21.24 -11.38 30.85
N LEU A 342 22.55 -11.14 30.88
CA LEU A 342 23.16 -9.88 30.42
C LEU A 342 23.67 -9.98 28.99
N ASP A 343 23.72 -11.20 28.43
CA ASP A 343 24.15 -11.43 27.06
C ASP A 343 23.01 -11.07 26.10
N GLU A 344 23.05 -9.84 25.59
CA GLU A 344 22.08 -9.34 24.63
C GLU A 344 22.34 -9.89 23.21
N PRO A 345 21.30 -10.27 22.45
CA PRO A 345 21.44 -10.61 21.05
C PRO A 345 21.98 -9.45 20.21
N VAL A 346 22.71 -9.78 19.13
CA VAL A 346 23.17 -8.76 18.18
C VAL A 346 21.98 -8.00 17.59
N TRP A 347 22.02 -6.67 17.68
CA TRP A 347 21.02 -5.80 17.09
C TRP A 347 21.10 -5.79 15.55
N PRO A 348 20.01 -6.07 14.82
CA PRO A 348 20.04 -6.10 13.36
C PRO A 348 20.04 -4.70 12.74
N VAL A 349 20.34 -4.64 11.46
CA VAL A 349 20.09 -3.46 10.63
C VAL A 349 18.59 -3.28 10.48
N MET A 350 18.07 -2.19 11.05
CA MET A 350 16.63 -1.89 11.09
C MET A 350 16.08 -1.26 9.80
N THR A 351 16.91 -0.98 8.80
CA THR A 351 16.39 -0.59 7.48
C THR A 351 15.90 -1.84 6.75
N TRP A 352 14.67 -1.81 6.23
CA TRP A 352 14.18 -2.91 5.39
C TRP A 352 15.02 -3.05 4.12
N ASP A 353 15.23 -4.29 3.69
CA ASP A 353 16.08 -4.60 2.54
C ASP A 353 15.33 -4.35 1.22
N GLU A 354 15.69 -3.29 0.52
CA GLU A 354 15.09 -2.90 -0.76
C GLU A 354 15.21 -3.98 -1.84
N SER A 355 16.18 -4.91 -1.74
CA SER A 355 16.33 -5.99 -2.72
C SER A 355 15.21 -7.04 -2.65
N VAL A 356 14.44 -7.05 -1.55
CA VAL A 356 13.31 -7.97 -1.33
C VAL A 356 11.97 -7.26 -1.28
N PHE A 357 11.90 -6.02 -1.77
CA PHE A 357 10.63 -5.32 -1.96
C PHE A 357 9.83 -5.97 -3.10
N GLU A 358 8.57 -6.31 -2.82
CA GLU A 358 7.74 -7.16 -3.70
C GLU A 358 7.04 -6.38 -4.81
N TYR A 359 6.91 -5.07 -4.69
CA TYR A 359 6.19 -4.25 -5.68
C TYR A 359 7.16 -3.64 -6.69
N GLU A 360 6.76 -3.63 -7.96
CA GLU A 360 7.47 -2.84 -8.96
C GLU A 360 7.13 -1.35 -8.78
N ASP A 361 8.14 -0.48 -8.78
CA ASP A 361 7.94 0.97 -8.67
C ASP A 361 6.97 1.52 -9.73
N SER A 362 6.98 0.94 -10.94
CA SER A 362 6.07 1.32 -12.02
C SER A 362 4.61 1.02 -11.70
N ASP A 363 4.32 -0.05 -10.97
CA ASP A 363 2.96 -0.40 -10.57
C ASP A 363 2.44 0.58 -9.51
N LEU A 364 3.26 0.91 -8.52
CA LEU A 364 2.89 1.87 -7.48
C LEU A 364 2.70 3.29 -8.06
N LEU A 365 3.57 3.72 -8.98
CA LEU A 365 3.39 4.97 -9.71
C LEU A 365 2.12 4.97 -10.56
N TYR A 366 1.81 3.87 -11.24
CA TYR A 366 0.58 3.73 -12.00
C TYR A 366 -0.66 3.83 -11.11
N TYR A 367 -0.65 3.17 -9.93
CA TYR A 367 -1.75 3.26 -8.97
C TYR A 367 -1.91 4.68 -8.44
N TYR A 368 -0.80 5.35 -8.10
CA TYR A 368 -0.82 6.73 -7.67
C TYR A 368 -1.47 7.65 -8.73
N ASP A 369 -1.00 7.57 -9.97
CA ASP A 369 -1.48 8.42 -11.08
C ASP A 369 -2.95 8.15 -11.43
N LEU A 370 -3.41 6.90 -11.29
CA LEU A 370 -4.79 6.54 -11.58
C LEU A 370 -5.78 7.17 -10.58
N PHE A 371 -5.37 7.37 -9.32
CA PHE A 371 -6.23 7.89 -8.24
C PHE A 371 -6.05 9.39 -7.96
N ARG A 372 -5.14 10.06 -8.67
CA ARG A 372 -4.94 11.52 -8.68
C ARG A 372 -5.73 12.18 -9.81
#